data_AF-A0A7W1LMG9-F1
#
_entry.id   AF-A0A7W1LMG9-F1
#
_cell.length_a   1.000
_cell.length_b   1.000
_cell.length_c   1.000
_cell.angle_alpha   90.00
_cell.angle_beta   90.00
_cell.angle_gamma   90.00
#
_symmetry.space_group_name_H-M   'P 1'
#
loop_
_entity.id
_entity.type
_entity.pdbx_description
1 polymer ?
#
loop_
_entity_poly.entity_id
_entity_poly.type
_entity_poly.pdbx_seq_one_letter_code
_entity_poly.pdbx_strand_id
1 'polypeptide(L)' 'GVFSTRSPDRPNPIGLHRVQIISIDGSRVHVRNLEALDRTPIVDVKPVLGPIDGR' A
#
# COMPACT_ATOMS: atom_id res chain seq x y z
N GLY A 1 22.34 1.56 3.09
CA GLY A 1 22.21 0.60 1.97
C GLY A 1 20.75 0.43 1.59
N VAL A 2 20.39 -0.18 0.46
CA VAL A 2 18.98 -0.21 -0.01
C VAL A 2 17.98 -0.75 1.03
N PHE A 3 18.36 -1.77 1.82
CA PHE A 3 17.49 -2.35 2.84
C PHE A 3 17.23 -1.46 4.05
N SER A 4 18.04 -0.42 4.29
CA SER A 4 17.80 0.58 5.32
C SER A 4 16.93 1.74 4.82
N THR A 5 16.30 1.60 3.66
CA THR A 5 15.52 2.66 3.00
C THR A 5 14.19 2.12 2.46
N ARG A 6 13.34 3.06 2.02
CA ARG A 6 12.14 2.79 1.22
C ARG A 6 12.34 3.12 -0.27
N SER A 7 13.58 3.04 -0.77
CA SER A 7 13.84 3.27 -2.20
C SER A 7 13.00 2.31 -3.07
N PRO A 8 12.38 2.79 -4.18
CA PRO A 8 11.75 1.93 -5.17
C PRO A 8 12.79 1.09 -5.94
N ASP A 9 14.04 1.55 -6.02
CA ASP A 9 15.15 0.84 -6.66
C ASP A 9 15.70 -0.24 -5.70
N ARG A 10 15.09 -1.42 -5.73
CA ARG A 10 15.46 -2.59 -4.93
C ARG A 10 15.37 -3.88 -5.75
N PRO A 11 16.06 -4.96 -5.35
CA PRO A 11 16.05 -6.22 -6.11
C PRO A 11 14.64 -6.78 -6.40
N ASN A 12 13.70 -6.59 -5.46
CA ASN A 12 12.29 -6.92 -5.62
C ASN A 12 11.45 -5.64 -5.41
N PRO A 13 10.99 -4.94 -6.47
CA PRO A 13 10.38 -3.61 -6.40
C PRO A 13 8.92 -3.66 -5.90
N ILE A 14 8.72 -4.17 -4.69
CA ILE A 14 7.42 -4.28 -4.02
C ILE A 14 7.30 -3.15 -3.00
N GLY A 15 6.32 -2.26 -3.20
CA GLY A 15 5.94 -1.20 -2.27
C GLY A 15 4.96 -1.70 -1.21
N LEU A 16 5.04 -1.13 0.01
CA LEU A 16 4.11 -1.41 1.11
C LEU A 16 3.45 -0.11 1.55
N HIS A 17 2.13 -0.04 1.39
CA HIS A 17 1.35 1.14 1.72
C HIS A 17 0.20 0.77 2.66
N ARG A 18 0.10 1.46 3.79
CA ARG A 18 -1.11 1.44 4.63
C ARG A 18 -2.07 2.48 4.08
N VAL A 19 -3.22 2.02 3.62
CA VAL A 19 -4.25 2.88 3.04
C VAL A 19 -5.49 2.88 3.92
N GLN A 20 -6.33 3.90 3.76
CA GLN A 20 -7.67 3.89 4.34
C GLN A 20 -8.71 3.72 3.25
N ILE A 21 -9.59 2.73 3.45
CA ILE A 21 -10.75 2.52 2.59
C ILE A 21 -11.76 3.66 2.83
N ILE A 22 -12.18 4.28 1.74
CA ILE A 22 -13.19 5.35 1.71
C ILE A 22 -14.53 4.78 1.28
N SER A 23 -14.54 3.93 0.25
CA SER A 23 -15.73 3.23 -0.23
C SER A 23 -15.35 1.96 -1.00
N ILE A 24 -16.32 1.07 -1.18
CA ILE A 24 -16.21 -0.15 -1.96
C ILE A 24 -17.35 -0.16 -2.97
N ASP A 25 -17.03 -0.33 -4.25
CA ASP A 25 -17.97 -0.45 -5.36
C ASP A 25 -17.67 -1.73 -6.15
N GLY A 26 -18.39 -2.81 -5.80
CA GLY A 26 -18.13 -4.15 -6.36
C GLY A 26 -16.69 -4.61 -6.10
N SER A 27 -15.90 -4.76 -7.16
CA SER A 27 -14.48 -5.14 -7.10
C SER A 27 -13.51 -3.94 -7.01
N ARG A 28 -14.03 -2.71 -6.99
CA ARG A 28 -13.25 -1.48 -6.87
C ARG A 28 -13.23 -1.00 -5.42
N VAL A 29 -12.04 -0.71 -4.92
CA VAL A 29 -11.84 -0.16 -3.58
C VAL A 29 -11.27 1.25 -3.72
N HIS A 30 -12.02 2.24 -3.27
CA HIS A 30 -11.56 3.62 -3.22
C HIS A 30 -10.78 3.84 -1.94
N VAL A 31 -9.55 4.32 -2.05
CA VAL A 31 -8.64 4.48 -0.92
C VAL A 31 -7.98 5.85 -0.90
N ARG A 32 -7.52 6.27 0.28
CA ARG A 32 -6.59 7.41 0.45
C ARG A 32 -5.22 6.96 0.94
N ASN A 33 -4.21 7.81 0.72
CA ASN A 33 -2.82 7.62 1.13
C ASN A 33 -2.10 6.47 0.40
N LEU A 34 -2.48 6.19 -0.85
CA LEU A 34 -1.74 5.28 -1.73
C LEU A 34 -0.70 6.09 -2.53
N GLU A 35 0.57 5.81 -2.32
CA GLU A 35 1.70 6.48 -2.99
C GLU A 35 2.19 5.62 -4.17
N ALA A 36 1.29 5.32 -5.10
CA ALA A 36 1.59 4.56 -6.30
C ALA A 36 1.21 5.37 -7.54
N LEU A 37 1.94 5.15 -8.64
CA LEU A 37 1.57 5.74 -9.93
C LEU A 37 0.32 5.07 -10.48
N ASP A 38 -0.41 5.77 -11.34
CA ASP A 38 -1.56 5.21 -12.02
C ASP A 38 -1.21 3.89 -12.74
N ARG A 39 -2.11 2.92 -12.65
CA ARG A 39 -1.95 1.53 -13.15
C ARG A 39 -0.79 0.73 -12.54
N THR A 40 -0.19 1.18 -11.42
CA THR A 40 0.76 0.34 -10.66
C THR A 40 0.07 -0.98 -10.25
N PRO A 41 0.64 -2.15 -10.56
CA PRO A 41 0.00 -3.43 -10.23
C PRO A 41 -0.14 -3.65 -8.72
N ILE A 42 -1.32 -4.13 -8.29
CA ILE A 42 -1.53 -4.61 -6.92
C ILE A 42 -1.20 -6.09 -6.87
N VAL A 43 -0.28 -6.45 -5.97
CA VAL A 43 0.16 -7.84 -5.80
C VAL A 43 -0.57 -8.56 -4.67
N ASP A 44 -0.98 -7.83 -3.63
CA ASP A 44 -1.59 -8.40 -2.43
C ASP A 44 -2.32 -7.31 -1.61
N VAL A 45 -3.34 -7.71 -0.86
CA VAL A 45 -4.13 -6.84 0.03
C VAL A 45 -4.36 -7.57 1.35
N LYS A 46 -4.01 -6.94 2.47
CA LYS A 46 -4.17 -7.52 3.81
C LYS A 46 -4.84 -6.54 4.76
N PRO A 47 -5.65 -7.03 5.72
CA PRO A 47 -6.13 -6.18 6.80
C PRO A 47 -4.93 -5.71 7.63
N VAL A 48 -5.00 -4.48 8.12
CA VAL A 48 -4.01 -3.99 9.09
C VAL A 48 -4.26 -4.71 10.41
N LEU A 49 -3.21 -5.35 10.94
CA LEU A 49 -3.27 -6.00 12.24
C LEU A 49 -2.92 -5.00 13.34
N GLY A 50 -3.68 -5.01 14.43
CA GLY A 50 -3.52 -4.08 15.55
C GLY A 50 -4.45 -2.85 15.49
N PRO A 51 -4.33 -1.92 16.45
CA PRO A 51 -5.21 -0.76 16.53
C PRO A 51 -5.12 0.14 15.27
N ILE A 52 -6.25 0.74 14.92
CA ILE A 52 -6.40 1.61 13.74
C ILE A 52 -5.52 2.87 13.88
N ASP A 53 -5.26 3.32 15.10
CA ASP A 53 -4.28 4.36 15.40
C ASP A 53 -2.94 3.71 15.77
N GLY A 54 -2.03 3.67 14.80
CA GLY A 54 -0.65 3.24 15.01
C GLY A 54 0.18 4.32 15.70
N ARG A 55 -0.26 4.80 16.87
CA ARG A 55 0.66 5.35 17.87
C ARG A 55 1.08 4.24 18.82
#